data_AF-A0A7S3F263-F1
#
_entry.id   AF-A0A7S3F263-F1
#
_cell.length_a   1.000
_cell.length_b   1.000
_cell.length_c   1.000
_cell.angle_alpha   90.00
_cell.angle_beta   90.00
_cell.angle_gamma   90.00
#
_symmetry.space_group_name_H-M   'P 1'
#
loop_
_entity.id
_entity.type
_entity.pdbx_description
1 polymer ?
#
loop_
_entity_poly.entity_id
_entity_poly.type
_entity_poly.pdbx_seq_one_letter_code
_entity_poly.pdbx_strand_id
1 'polypeptide(L)'
;GKPYLASRPRTAHGAASNVLNWNFNVSHEGHFVALAAEPVLLCGIDIAAPELVRSGSQRNLEERFELMSNQFTPHEWRTIRACGPDEAQMEAMFRKHWSLKEAYTKGRGDGIAFGLQNCEFHFDGAQVAAVSDGGASGVERASVVVGGRELPSWRFYLQPLPDNHWISVARGPPS
;
A
#
# COMPACT_ATOMS: atom_id res chain seq x y z
N GLY A 1 15.76 7.95 -2.55
CA GLY A 1 15.23 7.84 -3.92
C GLY A 1 14.79 6.42 -4.19
N LYS A 2 13.88 6.17 -5.15
CA LYS A 2 13.38 4.83 -5.50
C LYS A 2 14.52 3.99 -6.13
N PRO A 3 14.85 2.79 -5.60
CA PRO A 3 15.82 1.89 -6.24
C PRO A 3 15.38 1.48 -7.64
N TYR A 4 16.33 1.32 -8.55
CA TYR A 4 16.08 0.89 -9.94
C TYR A 4 17.21 0.02 -10.48
N LEU A 5 16.93 -0.77 -11.51
CA LEU A 5 17.94 -1.53 -12.24
C LEU A 5 18.48 -0.67 -13.38
N ALA A 6 19.79 -0.35 -13.34
CA ALA A 6 20.42 0.50 -14.34
C ALA A 6 20.57 -0.18 -15.72
N SER A 7 20.61 -1.52 -15.75
CA SER A 7 20.74 -2.32 -16.96
C SER A 7 19.39 -2.89 -17.40
N ARG A 8 19.22 -3.13 -18.71
CA ARG A 8 18.04 -3.86 -19.20
C ARG A 8 18.04 -5.27 -18.61
N PRO A 9 16.89 -5.79 -18.14
CA PRO A 9 16.81 -7.14 -17.63
C PRO A 9 17.18 -8.11 -18.76
N ARG A 10 18.08 -9.05 -18.45
CA ARG A 10 18.39 -10.19 -19.30
C ARG A 10 17.59 -11.39 -18.81
N THR A 11 17.17 -12.26 -19.72
CA THR A 11 16.61 -13.55 -19.33
C THR A 11 17.70 -14.41 -18.69
N ALA A 12 17.30 -15.49 -17.99
CA ALA A 12 18.24 -16.43 -17.39
C ALA A 12 19.26 -17.01 -18.40
N HIS A 13 18.93 -16.98 -19.69
CA HIS A 13 19.79 -17.44 -20.79
C HIS A 13 20.61 -16.31 -21.46
N GLY A 14 20.69 -15.13 -20.83
CA GLY A 14 21.53 -14.02 -21.30
C GLY A 14 20.98 -13.23 -22.49
N ALA A 15 19.81 -13.61 -23.02
CA ALA A 15 19.13 -12.85 -24.07
C ALA A 15 18.52 -11.57 -23.50
N ALA A 16 18.45 -10.51 -24.30
CA ALA A 16 17.71 -9.31 -23.93
C ALA A 16 16.23 -9.67 -23.69
N SER A 17 15.69 -9.30 -22.54
CA SER A 17 14.26 -9.48 -22.28
C SER A 17 13.47 -8.38 -23.00
N ASN A 18 12.33 -8.73 -23.60
CA ASN A 18 11.40 -7.77 -24.24
C ASN A 18 10.52 -7.03 -23.21
N VAL A 19 10.97 -6.93 -21.96
CA VAL A 19 10.20 -6.37 -20.87
C VAL A 19 10.28 -4.84 -20.95
N LEU A 20 9.19 -4.21 -21.42
CA LEU A 20 9.17 -2.81 -21.85
C LEU A 20 9.39 -1.81 -20.71
N ASN A 21 9.00 -2.16 -19.48
CA ASN A 21 9.14 -1.29 -18.30
C ASN A 21 9.30 -2.11 -17.01
N TRP A 22 10.32 -2.99 -17.00
CA TRP A 22 10.60 -3.76 -15.79
C TRP A 22 10.95 -2.84 -14.62
N ASN A 23 10.25 -2.97 -13.51
CA ASN A 23 10.55 -2.25 -12.27
C ASN A 23 10.20 -3.09 -11.04
N PHE A 24 10.70 -2.64 -9.89
CA PHE A 24 10.40 -3.26 -8.61
C PHE A 24 10.27 -2.20 -7.52
N ASN A 25 9.68 -2.61 -6.41
CA ASN A 25 9.63 -1.82 -5.19
C ASN A 25 9.75 -2.75 -3.98
N VAL A 26 10.30 -2.22 -2.89
CA VAL A 26 10.52 -2.95 -1.65
C VAL A 26 9.92 -2.18 -0.48
N SER A 27 9.45 -2.91 0.51
CA SER A 27 9.05 -2.35 1.80
C SER A 27 9.46 -3.30 2.92
N HIS A 28 9.69 -2.75 4.10
CA HIS A 28 9.90 -3.53 5.31
C HIS A 28 9.27 -2.79 6.48
N GLU A 29 8.57 -3.54 7.34
CA GLU A 29 8.13 -3.02 8.63
C GLU A 29 7.85 -4.20 9.58
N GLY A 30 8.17 -4.02 10.86
CA GLY A 30 8.05 -5.08 11.86
C GLY A 30 8.89 -6.30 11.48
N HIS A 31 8.23 -7.46 11.35
CA HIS A 31 8.89 -8.75 11.09
C HIS A 31 9.05 -9.08 9.60
N PHE A 32 8.55 -8.23 8.70
CA PHE A 32 8.43 -8.57 7.29
C PHE A 32 9.24 -7.64 6.38
N VAL A 33 9.77 -8.24 5.32
CA VAL A 33 10.29 -7.56 4.13
C VAL A 33 9.50 -8.08 2.94
N ALA A 34 9.07 -7.20 2.05
CA ALA A 34 8.39 -7.59 0.82
C ALA A 34 8.96 -6.87 -0.39
N LEU A 35 8.80 -7.53 -1.54
CA LEU A 35 9.18 -7.05 -2.85
C LEU A 35 8.03 -7.28 -3.83
N ALA A 36 7.68 -6.23 -4.57
CA ALA A 36 6.82 -6.33 -5.75
C ALA A 36 7.66 -6.03 -6.98
N ALA A 37 7.42 -6.76 -8.07
CA ALA A 37 8.05 -6.52 -9.36
C ALA A 37 7.02 -6.58 -10.48
N GLU A 38 7.16 -5.69 -11.45
CA GLU A 38 6.27 -5.59 -12.60
C GLU A 38 7.07 -5.55 -13.91
N PRO A 39 6.61 -6.28 -14.95
CA PRO A 39 7.26 -6.24 -16.26
C PRO A 39 6.84 -5.03 -17.12
N VAL A 40 5.69 -4.41 -16.83
CA VAL A 40 5.11 -3.37 -17.72
C VAL A 40 4.53 -2.20 -16.94
N LEU A 41 3.71 -2.48 -15.94
CA LEU A 41 3.09 -1.45 -15.11
C LEU A 41 4.09 -0.92 -14.07
N LEU A 42 3.84 0.24 -13.50
CA LEU A 42 4.52 0.65 -12.27
C LEU A 42 4.00 -0.18 -11.11
N CYS A 43 4.89 -0.60 -10.21
CA CYS A 43 4.51 -1.13 -8.90
C CYS A 43 5.07 -0.31 -7.74
N GLY A 44 4.27 -0.24 -6.68
CA GLY A 44 4.69 0.11 -5.33
C GLY A 44 4.15 -0.89 -4.33
N ILE A 45 4.88 -1.10 -3.24
CA ILE A 45 4.52 -2.00 -2.17
C ILE A 45 4.77 -1.33 -0.83
N ASP A 46 3.89 -1.59 0.11
CA ASP A 46 4.04 -1.13 1.49
C ASP A 46 3.63 -2.22 2.47
N ILE A 47 4.27 -2.25 3.64
CA ILE A 47 3.90 -3.09 4.78
C ILE A 47 3.63 -2.12 5.92
N ALA A 48 2.48 -2.26 6.57
CA ALA A 48 2.13 -1.52 7.77
C ALA A 48 2.05 -2.46 8.98
N ALA A 49 2.96 -2.28 9.92
CA ALA A 49 3.04 -3.08 11.15
C ALA A 49 2.17 -2.48 12.27
N PRO A 50 1.63 -3.30 13.19
CA PRO A 50 0.97 -2.76 14.38
C PRO A 50 1.93 -2.00 15.28
N GLU A 51 1.42 -1.03 16.05
CA GLU A 51 2.28 -0.24 16.94
C GLU A 51 2.99 -1.10 17.98
N LEU A 52 2.34 -2.19 18.41
CA LEU A 52 2.88 -3.14 19.39
C LEU A 52 4.23 -3.75 18.99
N VAL A 53 4.50 -3.89 17.69
CA VAL A 53 5.79 -4.44 17.21
C VAL A 53 6.84 -3.37 16.94
N ARG A 54 6.49 -2.08 17.06
CA ARG A 54 7.44 -0.97 16.92
C ARG A 54 8.21 -0.75 18.23
N SER A 55 9.53 -0.64 18.13
CA SER A 55 10.39 -0.33 19.27
C SER A 55 10.30 1.17 19.62
N GLY A 56 9.74 1.51 20.78
CA GLY A 56 9.65 2.90 21.24
C GLY A 56 8.55 3.17 22.26
N SER A 57 8.40 4.45 22.63
CA SER A 57 7.26 4.91 23.44
C SER A 57 5.97 4.73 22.65
N GLN A 58 5.09 3.88 23.16
CA GLN A 58 3.78 3.62 22.59
C GLN A 58 2.92 4.86 22.83
N ARG A 59 2.65 5.63 21.77
CA ARG A 59 1.62 6.66 21.81
C ARG A 59 0.25 6.02 21.78
N ASN A 60 -0.71 6.62 22.48
CA ASN A 60 -2.08 6.13 22.38
C ASN A 60 -2.63 6.37 20.96
N LEU A 61 -3.73 5.69 20.63
CA LEU A 61 -4.29 5.74 19.28
C LEU A 61 -4.69 7.17 18.85
N GLU A 62 -5.24 7.95 19.78
CA GLU A 62 -5.71 9.31 19.50
C GLU A 62 -4.55 10.25 19.17
N GLU A 63 -3.47 10.23 19.96
CA GLU A 63 -2.25 11.02 19.71
C GLU A 63 -1.65 10.72 18.32
N ARG A 64 -1.73 9.47 17.87
CA ARG A 64 -1.29 9.07 16.53
C ARG A 64 -2.22 9.64 15.46
N PHE A 65 -3.52 9.60 15.68
CA PHE A 65 -4.50 10.16 14.74
C PHE A 65 -4.36 11.68 14.61
N GLU A 66 -4.13 12.39 15.71
CA GLU A 66 -3.88 13.82 15.70
C GLU A 66 -2.62 14.19 14.92
N LEU A 67 -1.49 13.51 15.15
CA LEU A 67 -0.25 13.75 14.41
C LEU A 67 -0.43 13.54 12.90
N MET A 68 -1.25 12.56 12.52
CA MET A 68 -1.44 12.14 11.14
C MET A 68 -2.66 12.78 10.48
N SER A 69 -3.35 13.68 11.17
CA SER A 69 -4.60 14.33 10.72
C SER A 69 -4.52 14.88 9.28
N ASN A 70 -3.40 15.52 8.94
CA ASN A 70 -3.14 16.12 7.63
C ASN A 70 -2.72 15.14 6.52
N GLN A 71 -2.57 13.84 6.83
CA GLN A 71 -2.18 12.82 5.83
C GLN A 71 -3.41 12.09 5.22
N PHE A 72 -4.58 12.24 5.84
CA PHE A 72 -5.82 11.57 5.44
C PHE A 72 -6.91 12.58 5.14
N THR A 73 -7.83 12.18 4.29
CA THR A 73 -9.00 12.98 3.94
C THR A 73 -10.11 12.86 5.01
N PRO A 74 -11.09 13.77 5.01
CA PRO A 74 -12.27 13.63 5.87
C PRO A 74 -13.08 12.34 5.60
N HIS A 75 -13.07 11.81 4.38
CA HIS A 75 -13.69 10.53 4.09
C HIS A 75 -12.97 9.39 4.82
N GLU A 76 -11.65 9.31 4.65
CA GLU A 76 -10.83 8.26 5.26
C GLU A 76 -10.91 8.31 6.80
N TRP A 77 -10.87 9.50 7.39
CA TRP A 77 -11.08 9.65 8.83
C TRP A 77 -12.45 9.15 9.30
N ARG A 78 -13.52 9.45 8.55
CA ARG A 78 -14.86 8.90 8.87
C ARG A 78 -14.86 7.37 8.79
N THR A 79 -14.24 6.80 7.77
CA THR A 79 -14.11 5.34 7.60
C THR A 79 -13.34 4.70 8.75
N ILE A 80 -12.21 5.29 9.15
CA ILE A 80 -11.39 4.83 10.29
C ILE A 80 -12.20 4.87 11.60
N ARG A 81 -12.85 6.00 11.88
CA ARG A 81 -13.61 6.22 13.12
C ARG A 81 -14.89 5.39 13.20
N ALA A 82 -15.48 5.02 12.07
CA ALA A 82 -16.66 4.16 12.01
C ALA A 82 -16.41 2.73 12.50
N CYS A 83 -15.14 2.31 12.63
CA CYS A 83 -14.78 1.02 13.24
C CYS A 83 -14.85 1.02 14.78
N GLY A 84 -15.09 2.18 15.41
CA GLY A 84 -15.24 2.29 16.87
C GLY A 84 -16.48 1.56 17.43
N PRO A 85 -16.49 1.19 18.72
CA PRO A 85 -15.54 1.58 19.76
C PRO A 85 -14.28 0.70 19.85
N ASP A 86 -14.08 -0.27 18.94
CA ASP A 86 -12.92 -1.15 18.95
C ASP A 86 -11.67 -0.44 18.41
N GLU A 87 -10.76 -0.07 19.32
CA GLU A 87 -9.49 0.57 18.99
C GLU A 87 -8.62 -0.28 18.07
N ALA A 88 -8.65 -1.62 18.18
CA ALA A 88 -7.85 -2.49 17.33
C ALA A 88 -8.36 -2.48 15.89
N GLN A 89 -9.68 -2.41 15.68
CA GLN A 89 -10.26 -2.27 14.35
C GLN A 89 -10.01 -0.89 13.75
N MET A 90 -10.13 0.19 14.55
CA MET A 90 -9.76 1.55 14.13
C MET A 90 -8.29 1.62 13.73
N GLU A 91 -7.39 1.04 14.52
CA GLU A 91 -5.96 0.99 14.22
C GLU A 91 -5.69 0.20 12.93
N ALA A 92 -6.33 -0.97 12.75
CA ALA A 92 -6.19 -1.75 11.53
C ALA A 92 -6.66 -0.98 10.29
N MET A 93 -7.80 -0.28 10.36
CA MET A 93 -8.31 0.53 9.26
C MET A 93 -7.39 1.71 8.93
N PHE A 94 -6.85 2.37 9.96
CA PHE A 94 -5.83 3.41 9.79
C PHE A 94 -4.59 2.89 9.06
N ARG A 95 -4.07 1.71 9.46
CA ARG A 95 -2.90 1.09 8.82
C ARG A 95 -3.17 0.70 7.36
N LYS A 96 -4.38 0.22 7.04
CA LYS A 96 -4.78 -0.08 5.66
C LYS A 96 -4.72 1.17 4.77
N HIS A 97 -5.34 2.27 5.20
CA HIS A 97 -5.30 3.52 4.43
C HIS A 97 -3.86 4.06 4.32
N TRP A 98 -3.08 4.01 5.40
CA TRP A 98 -1.67 4.42 5.37
C TRP A 98 -0.89 3.63 4.33
N SER A 99 -1.02 2.31 4.38
CA SER A 99 -0.28 1.41 3.51
C SER A 99 -0.66 1.58 2.03
N LEU A 100 -1.92 1.83 1.72
CA LEU A 100 -2.37 2.16 0.36
C LEU A 100 -1.73 3.44 -0.17
N LYS A 101 -1.72 4.50 0.64
CA LYS A 101 -1.12 5.78 0.29
C LYS A 101 0.38 5.65 0.03
N GLU A 102 1.09 4.95 0.91
CA GLU A 102 2.53 4.67 0.75
C GLU A 102 2.82 3.80 -0.47
N ALA A 103 2.06 2.73 -0.70
CA ALA A 103 2.23 1.88 -1.89
C ALA A 103 2.01 2.70 -3.17
N TYR A 104 1.02 3.59 -3.20
CA TYR A 104 0.76 4.47 -4.34
C TYR A 104 1.89 5.46 -4.61
N THR A 105 2.39 6.17 -3.58
CA THR A 105 3.47 7.15 -3.74
C THR A 105 4.79 6.48 -4.08
N LYS A 106 5.12 5.34 -3.46
CA LYS A 106 6.28 4.50 -3.81
C LYS A 106 6.19 3.98 -5.25
N GLY A 107 4.99 3.64 -5.69
CA GLY A 107 4.72 3.20 -7.06
C GLY A 107 5.10 4.24 -8.10
N ARG A 108 4.69 5.49 -7.88
CA ARG A 108 4.96 6.61 -8.79
C ARG A 108 6.36 7.20 -8.64
N GLY A 109 6.95 7.10 -7.46
CA GLY A 109 8.31 7.58 -7.18
C GLY A 109 8.38 9.04 -6.72
N ASP A 110 7.25 9.69 -6.43
CA ASP A 110 7.16 11.08 -5.97
C ASP A 110 7.78 11.32 -4.59
N GLY A 111 7.90 10.28 -3.76
CA GLY A 111 8.37 10.39 -2.40
C GLY A 111 7.47 11.26 -1.51
N ILE A 112 8.07 11.90 -0.51
CA ILE A 112 7.37 12.65 0.55
C ILE A 112 6.64 13.90 0.01
N ALA A 113 7.01 14.39 -1.17
CA ALA A 113 6.49 15.64 -1.74
C ALA A 113 5.06 15.56 -2.28
N PHE A 114 4.47 14.36 -2.42
CA PHE A 114 3.17 14.18 -3.08
C PHE A 114 1.99 14.84 -2.34
N GLY A 115 2.10 15.03 -1.02
CA GLY A 115 0.99 15.48 -0.19
C GLY A 115 -0.12 14.44 -0.12
N LEU A 116 -0.04 13.52 0.86
CA LEU A 116 -0.93 12.36 0.97
C LEU A 116 -2.41 12.70 1.14
N GLN A 117 -2.73 13.93 1.53
CA GLN A 117 -4.12 14.41 1.60
C GLN A 117 -4.79 14.56 0.22
N ASN A 118 -4.02 14.57 -0.87
CA ASN A 118 -4.54 14.72 -2.23
C ASN A 118 -5.08 13.40 -2.82
N CYS A 119 -4.83 12.26 -2.18
CA CYS A 119 -5.36 10.96 -2.57
C CYS A 119 -6.37 10.46 -1.53
N GLU A 120 -7.53 10.02 -1.98
CA GLU A 120 -8.59 9.45 -1.16
C GLU A 120 -8.83 8.00 -1.60
N PHE A 121 -8.64 7.05 -0.68
CA PHE A 121 -8.88 5.63 -0.95
C PHE A 121 -10.26 5.17 -0.52
N HIS A 122 -10.86 4.32 -1.36
CA HIS A 122 -12.16 3.68 -1.12
C HIS A 122 -11.99 2.17 -1.21
N PHE A 123 -12.39 1.43 -0.18
CA PHE A 123 -12.33 -0.03 -0.19
C PHE A 123 -13.49 -0.61 -0.99
N ASP A 124 -13.18 -1.57 -1.88
CA ASP A 124 -14.20 -2.33 -2.58
C ASP A 124 -14.78 -3.33 -1.57
N GLY A 125 -16.06 -3.19 -1.20
CA GLY A 125 -16.74 -4.05 -0.21
C GLY A 125 -16.85 -5.54 -0.57
N ALA A 126 -16.22 -5.98 -1.66
CA ALA A 126 -16.15 -7.37 -2.10
C ALA A 126 -14.73 -7.93 -1.90
N GLN A 127 -14.58 -8.86 -0.95
CA GLN A 127 -13.38 -9.69 -0.87
C GLN A 127 -13.25 -10.52 -2.15
N VAL A 128 -12.07 -10.53 -2.77
CA VAL A 128 -11.83 -11.35 -3.95
C VAL A 128 -11.44 -12.75 -3.49
N ALA A 129 -12.16 -13.77 -3.97
CA ALA A 129 -11.78 -15.15 -3.73
C ALA A 129 -10.35 -15.38 -4.23
N ALA A 130 -9.52 -15.96 -3.36
CA ALA A 130 -8.10 -16.20 -3.59
C ALA A 130 -7.85 -16.86 -4.96
N VAL A 131 -6.80 -16.43 -5.66
CA VAL A 131 -6.22 -17.24 -6.72
C VAL A 131 -5.79 -18.55 -6.06
N SER A 132 -6.41 -19.65 -6.48
CA SER A 132 -6.31 -20.97 -5.88
C SER A 132 -4.91 -21.56 -6.09
N ASP A 133 -3.97 -21.16 -5.25
CA ASP A 133 -2.71 -21.85 -4.98
C ASP A 133 -2.33 -21.59 -3.51
N GLY A 134 -2.89 -22.40 -2.60
CA GLY A 134 -2.24 -22.77 -1.35
C GLY A 134 -2.10 -21.76 -0.21
N GLY A 135 -2.54 -20.50 -0.30
CA GLY A 135 -2.56 -19.64 0.90
C GLY A 135 -2.79 -18.15 0.68
N ALA A 136 -4.05 -17.72 0.71
CA ALA A 136 -4.53 -16.51 1.41
C ALA A 136 -5.96 -16.18 0.95
N SER A 137 -6.96 -16.70 1.68
CA SER A 137 -8.29 -16.08 1.69
C SER A 137 -8.14 -14.68 2.29
N GLY A 138 -8.73 -13.63 1.67
CA GLY A 138 -8.78 -12.29 2.27
C GLY A 138 -8.03 -11.18 1.52
N VAL A 139 -7.87 -11.28 0.20
CA VAL A 139 -7.39 -10.14 -0.60
C VAL A 139 -8.53 -9.13 -0.79
N GLU A 140 -8.31 -7.92 -0.29
CA GLU A 140 -9.15 -6.75 -0.46
C GLU A 140 -8.67 -5.92 -1.65
N ARG A 141 -9.58 -5.17 -2.26
CA ARG A 141 -9.27 -4.20 -3.31
C ARG A 141 -9.67 -2.80 -2.86
N ALA A 142 -9.02 -1.81 -3.46
CA ALA A 142 -9.39 -0.42 -3.30
C ALA A 142 -9.29 0.34 -4.63
N SER A 143 -9.98 1.46 -4.69
CA SER A 143 -9.85 2.49 -5.72
C SER A 143 -9.30 3.78 -5.11
N VAL A 144 -8.78 4.67 -5.96
CA VAL A 144 -8.22 5.96 -5.55
C VAL A 144 -8.83 7.10 -6.32
N VAL A 145 -9.13 8.18 -5.61
CA VAL A 145 -9.50 9.48 -6.15
C VAL A 145 -8.37 10.45 -5.86
N VAL A 146 -7.84 11.12 -6.89
CA VAL A 146 -6.76 12.10 -6.75
C VAL A 146 -7.22 13.44 -7.33
N GLY A 147 -7.17 14.50 -6.52
CA GLY A 147 -7.66 15.83 -6.94
C GLY A 147 -9.12 15.81 -7.41
N GLY A 148 -9.96 15.00 -6.78
CA GLY A 148 -11.38 14.83 -7.13
C GLY A 148 -11.66 13.98 -8.37
N ARG A 149 -10.65 13.32 -8.95
CA ARG A 149 -10.80 12.43 -10.12
C ARG A 149 -10.43 11.01 -9.78
N GLU A 150 -11.32 10.07 -10.10
CA GLU A 150 -11.02 8.64 -10.00
C GLU A 150 -9.92 8.25 -10.98
N LEU A 151 -9.02 7.37 -10.56
CA LEU A 151 -7.95 6.83 -11.40
C LEU A 151 -8.17 5.33 -11.68
N PRO A 152 -9.08 4.95 -12.60
CA PRO A 152 -9.47 3.55 -12.83
C PRO A 152 -8.37 2.67 -13.43
N SER A 153 -7.30 3.28 -13.96
CA SER A 153 -6.12 2.56 -14.44
C SER A 153 -5.20 2.11 -13.31
N TRP A 154 -5.38 2.63 -12.09
CA TRP A 154 -4.68 2.17 -10.91
C TRP A 154 -5.48 1.08 -10.21
N ARG A 155 -4.77 0.03 -9.77
CA ARG A 155 -5.32 -1.11 -9.05
C ARG A 155 -4.59 -1.30 -7.75
N PHE A 156 -5.34 -1.54 -6.69
CA PHE A 156 -4.79 -1.70 -5.34
C PHE A 156 -5.27 -3.01 -4.74
N TYR A 157 -4.33 -3.70 -4.10
CA TYR A 157 -4.57 -4.99 -3.47
C TYR A 157 -4.03 -4.92 -2.05
N LEU A 158 -4.82 -5.36 -1.08
CA LEU A 158 -4.39 -5.48 0.31
C LEU A 158 -4.65 -6.88 0.80
N GLN A 159 -3.81 -7.38 1.68
CA GLN A 159 -4.11 -8.61 2.41
C GLN A 159 -3.49 -8.54 3.82
N PRO A 160 -4.08 -9.26 4.78
CA PRO A 160 -3.45 -9.42 6.07
C PRO A 160 -2.19 -10.29 5.94
N LEU A 161 -1.20 -9.98 6.76
CA LEU A 161 -0.04 -10.84 7.04
C LEU A 161 -0.12 -11.32 8.50
N PRO A 162 0.65 -12.35 8.88
CA PRO A 162 0.75 -12.75 10.28
C PRO A 162 1.14 -11.59 11.22
N ASP A 163 0.92 -11.78 12.52
CA ASP A 163 1.19 -10.77 13.55
C ASP A 163 0.48 -9.42 13.32
N ASN A 164 -0.73 -9.45 12.72
CA ASN A 164 -1.58 -8.27 12.48
C ASN A 164 -0.96 -7.19 11.58
N HIS A 165 -0.04 -7.58 10.69
CA HIS A 165 0.50 -6.71 9.66
C HIS A 165 -0.47 -6.59 8.47
N TRP A 166 -0.37 -5.49 7.73
CA TRP A 166 -1.03 -5.34 6.43
C TRP A 166 0.02 -5.14 5.35
N ILE A 167 -0.22 -5.70 4.17
CA ILE A 167 0.57 -5.45 2.97
C ILE A 167 -0.33 -4.87 1.90
N SER A 168 0.13 -3.82 1.23
CA SER A 168 -0.57 -3.18 0.12
C SER A 168 0.31 -3.16 -1.12
N VAL A 169 -0.27 -3.47 -2.27
CA VAL A 169 0.39 -3.38 -3.59
C VAL A 169 -0.41 -2.44 -4.47
N ALA A 170 0.25 -1.42 -5.02
CA ALA A 170 -0.28 -0.52 -6.02
C ALA A 170 0.29 -0.87 -7.39
N ARG A 171 -0.57 -0.98 -8.40
CA ARG A 171 -0.21 -1.18 -9.80
C ARG A 171 -0.86 -0.12 -10.67
N GLY A 172 -0.12 0.49 -11.58
CA GLY A 172 -0.66 1.55 -12.45
C GLY A 172 0.13 1.71 -13.74
N PRO A 173 -0.40 2.48 -14.71
CA PRO A 173 0.31 2.73 -15.96
C PRO A 173 1.62 3.48 -15.70
N PRO A 174 2.69 3.24 -16.49
CA PRO A 174 3.78 4.19 -16.58
C PRO A 174 3.25 5.56 -17.04
N SER A 175 3.81 6.63 -16.47
CA SER A 175 3.48 8.02 -16.81
C SER A 175 3.73 8.34 -18.28
#